data_AF-A0A7S2YJ91-F1
#
_entry.id   AF-A0A7S2YJ91-F1
#
_cell.length_a   1.000
_cell.length_b   1.000
_cell.length_c   1.000
_cell.angle_alpha   90.00
_cell.angle_beta   90.00
_cell.angle_gamma   90.00
#
_symmetry.space_group_name_H-M   'P 1'
#
loop_
_entity.id
_entity.type
_entity.pdbx_description
1 polymer ?
#
loop_
_entity_poly.entity_id
_entity_poly.type
_entity_poly.pdbx_seq_one_letter_code
_entity_poly.pdbx_strand_id
1 'polypeptide(L)'
;IEELKFGWSPLTFSLFPFLKQRQNLGLHTDVLTDSLFQLMELGVIDNSQKTVDRGRTVVSQAYGCAELYDFLDRNPAIEFHPSAYINDPQVMAKIDNLVSIVGALKVDLTGQCATDSIAHKFYGSVW
;
A
#
# COMPACT_ATOMS: atom_id res chain seq x y z
N ILE A 1 12.60 9.48 5.65
CA ILE A 1 11.49 8.73 6.30
C ILE A 1 10.53 8.39 5.18
N GLU A 2 10.16 7.12 5.04
CA GLU A 2 9.48 6.59 3.85
C GLU A 2 7.97 6.48 4.07
N GLU A 3 7.20 6.79 3.03
CA GLU A 3 5.78 6.52 2.97
C GLU A 3 5.52 5.42 1.95
N LEU A 4 4.82 4.35 2.36
CA LEU A 4 4.69 3.14 1.56
C LEU A 4 3.34 3.09 0.83
N LYS A 5 3.38 2.59 -0.41
CA LYS A 5 2.21 2.24 -1.23
C LYS A 5 2.37 0.82 -1.77
N PHE A 6 1.38 -0.03 -1.55
CA PHE A 6 1.39 -1.41 -2.03
C PHE A 6 0.20 -1.69 -2.94
N GLY A 7 0.49 -2.33 -4.07
CA GLY A 7 -0.54 -2.99 -4.88
C GLY A 7 -0.89 -4.38 -4.34
N TRP A 8 -2.03 -4.92 -4.77
CA TRP A 8 -2.40 -6.30 -4.48
C TRP A 8 -1.50 -7.28 -5.23
N SER A 9 -0.56 -7.91 -4.54
CA SER A 9 0.25 -9.00 -5.08
C SER A 9 0.80 -9.87 -3.95
N PRO A 10 0.64 -11.20 -4.01
CA PRO A 10 1.23 -12.09 -3.00
C PRO A 10 2.74 -11.92 -2.83
N LEU A 11 3.44 -11.49 -3.88
CA LEU A 11 4.88 -11.23 -3.81
C LEU A 11 5.21 -10.05 -2.90
N THR A 12 4.41 -8.98 -2.93
CA THR A 12 4.66 -7.80 -2.09
C THR A 12 4.53 -8.13 -0.61
N PHE A 13 3.66 -9.09 -0.26
CA PHE A 13 3.46 -9.52 1.12
C PHE A 13 4.69 -10.23 1.73
N SER A 14 5.55 -10.82 0.89
CA SER A 14 6.79 -11.47 1.32
C SER A 14 7.83 -10.49 1.88
N LEU A 15 7.67 -9.19 1.59
CA LEU A 15 8.57 -8.14 2.07
C LEU A 15 8.28 -7.72 3.52
N PHE A 16 7.05 -7.92 3.98
CA PHE A 16 6.58 -7.38 5.26
C PHE A 16 7.38 -7.86 6.49
N PRO A 17 7.85 -9.14 6.58
CA PRO A 17 8.72 -9.56 7.68
C PRO A 17 10.00 -8.71 7.80
N PHE A 18 10.54 -8.23 6.68
CA PHE A 18 11.75 -7.40 6.65
C PHE A 18 11.50 -5.94 7.03
N LEU A 19 10.24 -5.49 7.00
CA LEU A 19 9.85 -4.15 7.45
C LEU A 19 9.72 -4.05 8.97
N LYS A 20 9.63 -5.17 9.70
CA LYS A 20 9.42 -5.19 11.16
C LYS A 20 10.49 -4.45 11.98
N GLN A 21 11.68 -4.24 11.42
CA GLN A 21 12.78 -3.52 12.07
C GLN A 21 12.79 -2.01 11.75
N ARG A 22 11.91 -1.56 10.86
CA ARG A 22 11.74 -0.15 10.51
C ARG A 22 10.87 0.54 11.56
N GLN A 23 10.88 1.86 11.56
CA GLN A 23 10.07 2.68 12.46
C GLN A 23 9.64 3.96 11.74
N ASN A 24 8.57 4.57 12.23
CA ASN A 24 8.03 5.84 11.74
C ASN A 24 7.62 5.80 10.25
N LEU A 25 7.14 4.64 9.78
CA LEU A 25 6.69 4.50 8.39
C LEU A 25 5.30 5.12 8.20
N GLY A 26 5.10 5.77 7.06
CA GLY A 26 3.79 6.20 6.58
C GLY A 26 3.14 5.16 5.68
N LEU A 27 1.81 5.18 5.59
CA LEU A 27 1.03 4.33 4.69
C LEU A 27 -0.01 5.16 3.90
N HIS A 28 0.12 5.11 2.57
CA HIS A 28 -0.84 5.62 1.58
C HIS A 28 -0.96 4.58 0.47
N THR A 29 -1.99 3.75 0.54
CA THR A 29 -2.01 2.48 -0.21
C THR A 29 -3.36 2.19 -0.83
N ASP A 30 -3.43 1.40 -1.90
CA ASP A 30 -4.71 1.00 -2.49
C ASP A 30 -5.47 0.08 -1.55
N VAL A 31 -4.76 -0.92 -1.03
CA VAL A 31 -5.31 -2.00 -0.23
C VAL A 31 -4.57 -2.14 1.11
N LEU A 32 -5.33 -2.16 2.20
CA LEU A 32 -4.87 -2.57 3.52
C LEU A 32 -5.11 -4.07 3.70
N THR A 33 -4.10 -4.77 4.19
CA THR A 33 -4.12 -6.23 4.39
C THR A 33 -3.72 -6.59 5.81
N ASP A 34 -3.98 -7.84 6.22
CA ASP A 34 -3.64 -8.34 7.56
C ASP A 34 -2.17 -8.11 7.92
N SER A 35 -1.27 -8.23 6.94
CA SER A 35 0.15 -8.06 7.19
C SER A 35 0.57 -6.59 7.36
N LEU A 36 -0.10 -5.66 6.68
CA LEU A 36 0.10 -4.22 6.94
C LEU A 36 -0.46 -3.85 8.30
N PHE A 37 -1.63 -4.38 8.65
CA PHE A 37 -2.21 -4.26 9.98
C PHE A 37 -1.26 -4.74 11.07
N GLN A 38 -0.61 -5.90 10.92
CA GLN A 38 0.40 -6.37 11.87
C GLN A 38 1.57 -5.40 12.03
N LEU A 39 2.01 -4.72 10.96
CA LEU A 39 3.06 -3.70 11.07
C LEU A 39 2.57 -2.45 11.81
N MET A 40 1.28 -2.13 11.72
CA MET A 40 0.67 -1.05 12.49
C MET A 40 0.57 -1.41 13.98
N GLU A 41 0.16 -2.64 14.31
CA GLU A 41 0.12 -3.12 15.70
C GLU A 41 1.50 -3.12 16.36
N LEU A 42 2.56 -3.42 15.59
CA LEU A 42 3.94 -3.37 16.06
C LEU A 42 4.49 -1.93 16.19
N GLY A 43 3.72 -0.90 15.82
CA GLY A 43 4.14 0.50 15.83
C GLY A 43 5.19 0.83 14.75
N VAL A 44 5.42 -0.07 13.80
CA VAL A 44 6.34 0.15 12.68
C VAL A 44 5.76 1.20 11.72
N ILE A 45 4.46 1.07 11.44
CA ILE A 45 3.66 2.04 10.69
C ILE A 45 2.87 2.86 11.71
N ASP A 46 3.24 4.12 11.88
CA ASP A 46 2.60 5.04 12.83
C ASP A 46 2.09 6.33 12.15
N ASN A 47 2.43 6.53 10.88
CA ASN A 47 2.09 7.71 10.09
C ASN A 47 2.55 9.06 10.69
N SER A 48 3.44 9.05 11.69
CA SER A 48 3.79 10.25 12.48
C SER A 48 4.56 11.29 11.68
N GLN A 49 5.21 10.86 10.59
CA GLN A 49 6.12 11.68 9.78
C GLN A 49 5.60 11.99 8.38
N LYS A 50 4.39 11.55 8.00
CA LYS A 50 3.84 11.83 6.66
C LYS A 50 3.78 13.33 6.38
N THR A 51 3.97 13.70 5.11
CA THR A 51 3.89 15.11 4.64
C THR A 51 2.44 15.55 4.47
N VAL A 52 1.61 14.65 3.92
CA VAL A 52 0.15 14.82 3.74
C VAL A 52 -0.55 13.79 4.63
N ASP A 53 -1.77 14.07 5.10
CA ASP A 53 -2.58 13.15 5.91
C ASP A 53 -1.84 12.57 7.12
N ARG A 54 -1.08 13.43 7.81
CA ARG A 54 -0.22 13.06 8.94
C ARG A 54 -1.02 12.41 10.08
N GLY A 55 -0.43 11.34 10.63
CA GLY A 55 -1.02 10.55 11.71
C GLY A 55 -2.10 9.58 11.26
N ARG A 56 -2.35 9.45 9.95
CA ARG A 56 -3.42 8.61 9.40
C ARG A 56 -2.92 7.69 8.30
N THR A 57 -3.36 6.44 8.36
CA THR A 57 -3.27 5.51 7.23
C THR A 57 -4.36 5.87 6.24
N VAL A 58 -3.98 6.17 5.01
CA VAL A 58 -4.93 6.53 3.94
C VAL A 58 -5.01 5.36 2.96
N VAL A 59 -6.23 4.87 2.73
CA VAL A 59 -6.46 3.65 1.97
C VAL A 59 -7.74 3.71 1.14
N SER A 60 -7.86 2.92 0.06
CA SER A 60 -9.13 2.79 -0.70
C SER A 60 -9.94 1.55 -0.37
N GLN A 61 -9.28 0.45 -0.04
CA GLN A 61 -9.86 -0.88 0.15
C GLN A 61 -9.19 -1.63 1.29
N ALA A 62 -9.90 -2.58 1.90
CA ALA A 62 -9.32 -3.48 2.89
C ALA A 62 -9.70 -4.93 2.58
N TYR A 63 -8.72 -5.81 2.66
CA TYR A 63 -8.89 -7.24 2.40
C TYR A 63 -8.07 -8.06 3.39
N GLY A 64 -8.75 -8.89 4.17
CA GLY A 64 -8.09 -9.70 5.19
C GLY A 64 -9.08 -10.53 6.02
N CYS A 65 -8.65 -10.91 7.20
CA CYS A 65 -9.44 -11.66 8.17
C CYS A 65 -10.35 -10.76 9.02
N ALA A 66 -11.19 -11.36 9.86
CA ALA A 66 -12.15 -10.64 10.71
C ALA A 66 -11.46 -9.63 11.65
N GLU A 67 -10.28 -9.99 12.17
CA GLU A 67 -9.50 -9.18 13.09
C GLU A 67 -9.09 -7.83 12.47
N LEU A 68 -8.79 -7.81 11.16
CA LEU A 68 -8.54 -6.57 10.43
C LEU A 68 -9.79 -5.70 10.43
N TYR A 69 -10.96 -6.27 10.17
CA TYR A 69 -12.20 -5.51 10.13
C TYR A 69 -12.62 -5.00 11.51
N ASP A 70 -12.37 -5.78 12.58
CA ASP A 70 -12.57 -5.33 13.96
C ASP A 70 -11.63 -4.16 14.31
N PHE A 71 -10.36 -4.21 13.87
CA PHE A 71 -9.42 -3.11 14.02
C PHE A 71 -9.81 -1.85 13.25
N LEU A 72 -10.48 -2.02 12.10
CA LEU A 72 -10.95 -0.93 11.26
C LEU A 72 -12.22 -0.27 11.80
N ASP A 73 -13.05 -0.98 12.56
CA ASP A 73 -14.33 -0.46 13.03
C ASP A 73 -14.14 0.82 13.86
N ARG A 74 -14.68 1.93 13.35
CA ARG A 74 -14.65 3.26 13.97
C ARG A 74 -13.24 3.75 14.36
N ASN A 75 -12.20 3.27 13.71
CA ASN A 75 -10.83 3.67 14.00
C ASN A 75 -10.47 4.99 13.28
N PRO A 76 -10.35 6.13 14.00
CA PRO A 76 -10.09 7.42 13.36
C PRO A 76 -8.65 7.56 12.82
N ALA A 77 -7.76 6.61 13.11
CA ALA A 77 -6.42 6.59 12.55
C ALA A 77 -6.39 6.05 11.11
N ILE A 78 -7.51 5.51 10.61
CA ILE A 78 -7.63 4.97 9.25
C ILE A 78 -8.67 5.79 8.49
N GLU A 79 -8.28 6.31 7.33
CA GLU A 79 -9.19 7.02 6.44
C GLU A 79 -9.34 6.29 5.11
N PHE A 80 -10.60 5.98 4.78
CA PHE A 80 -10.95 5.46 3.48
C PHE A 80 -11.23 6.60 2.51
N HIS A 81 -10.44 6.68 1.44
CA HIS A 81 -10.58 7.64 0.36
C HIS A 81 -10.86 6.94 -0.97
N PRO A 82 -11.52 7.59 -1.93
CA PRO A 82 -11.70 7.03 -3.27
C PRO A 82 -10.36 6.68 -3.92
N SER A 83 -10.33 5.63 -4.75
CA SER A 83 -9.13 5.29 -5.54
C SER A 83 -8.63 6.47 -6.38
N ALA A 84 -9.54 7.33 -6.84
CA ALA A 84 -9.22 8.55 -7.56
C ALA A 84 -8.36 9.54 -6.74
N TYR A 85 -8.43 9.54 -5.41
CA TYR A 85 -7.52 10.33 -4.55
C TYR A 85 -6.21 9.59 -4.31
N ILE A 86 -6.30 8.30 -3.95
CA ILE A 86 -5.13 7.47 -3.64
C ILE A 86 -4.16 7.39 -4.83
N ASN A 87 -4.70 7.35 -6.05
CA ASN A 87 -3.95 7.21 -7.30
C ASN A 87 -3.84 8.51 -8.11
N ASP A 88 -4.25 9.66 -7.54
CA ASP A 88 -4.02 10.95 -8.20
C ASP A 88 -2.52 11.27 -8.20
N PRO A 89 -1.87 11.38 -9.37
CA PRO A 89 -0.46 11.74 -9.45
C PRO A 89 -0.15 13.09 -8.79
N GLN A 90 -1.11 14.04 -8.76
CA GLN A 90 -0.94 15.33 -8.10
C GLN A 90 -0.98 15.23 -6.57
N VAL A 91 -1.67 14.24 -6.03
CA VAL A 91 -1.66 13.94 -4.59
C VAL A 91 -0.36 13.23 -4.25
N MET A 92 -0.04 12.15 -4.99
CA MET A 92 1.17 11.35 -4.77
C MET A 92 2.46 12.17 -4.90
N ALA A 93 2.51 13.14 -5.82
CA ALA A 93 3.67 14.02 -5.99
C ALA A 93 3.94 14.95 -4.78
N LYS A 94 2.97 15.12 -3.87
CA LYS A 94 3.13 15.90 -2.64
C LYS A 94 3.65 15.06 -1.47
N ILE A 95 3.72 13.74 -1.63
CA ILE A 95 4.18 12.81 -0.60
C ILE A 95 5.70 12.68 -0.70
N ASP A 96 6.41 13.14 0.32
CA ASP A 96 7.87 13.02 0.34
C ASP A 96 8.29 11.57 0.57
N ASN A 97 9.30 11.10 -0.18
CA ASN A 97 9.84 9.75 -0.08
C ASN A 97 8.78 8.64 -0.23
N LEU A 98 7.82 8.83 -1.14
CA LEU A 98 6.87 7.79 -1.50
C LEU A 98 7.58 6.61 -2.17
N VAL A 99 7.46 5.43 -1.56
CA VAL A 99 7.98 4.15 -2.09
C VAL A 99 6.78 3.30 -2.50
N SER A 100 6.59 3.15 -3.82
CA SER A 100 5.54 2.30 -4.38
C SER A 100 6.10 0.94 -4.78
N ILE A 101 5.45 -0.12 -4.30
CA ILE A 101 5.86 -1.50 -4.54
C ILE A 101 4.68 -2.24 -5.16
N VAL A 102 4.86 -2.67 -6.41
CA VAL A 102 3.84 -3.36 -7.22
C VAL A 102 4.46 -4.59 -7.88
N GLY A 103 3.69 -5.66 -7.98
CA GLY A 103 4.13 -6.87 -8.69
C GLY A 103 3.95 -6.73 -10.21
N ALA A 104 4.88 -7.32 -10.97
CA ALA A 104 4.76 -7.46 -12.42
C ALA A 104 4.84 -8.94 -12.82
N LEU A 105 4.15 -9.30 -13.91
CA LEU A 105 4.19 -10.65 -14.48
C LEU A 105 5.42 -10.87 -15.36
N LYS A 106 5.84 -9.82 -16.08
CA LYS A 106 7.00 -9.84 -16.97
C LYS A 106 7.65 -8.47 -17.06
N VAL A 107 8.97 -8.46 -17.18
CA VAL A 107 9.76 -7.27 -17.53
C VAL A 107 10.64 -7.63 -18.73
N ASP A 108 10.69 -6.77 -19.73
CA ASP A 108 11.59 -6.95 -20.87
C ASP A 108 12.91 -6.17 -20.69
N LEU A 109 13.86 -6.39 -21.61
CA LEU A 109 15.18 -5.75 -21.54
C LEU A 109 15.14 -4.23 -21.79
N THR A 110 14.02 -3.69 -22.28
CA THR A 110 13.81 -2.25 -22.46
C THR A 110 13.23 -1.60 -21.20
N GLY A 111 12.85 -2.40 -20.20
CA GLY A 111 12.26 -1.94 -18.96
C GLY A 111 10.73 -1.84 -18.99
N GLN A 112 10.07 -2.36 -20.03
CA GLN A 112 8.60 -2.42 -20.05
C GLN A 112 8.11 -3.52 -19.11
N CYS A 113 7.11 -3.19 -18.30
CA CYS A 113 6.49 -4.11 -17.35
C CYS A 113 5.07 -4.45 -17.79
N ALA A 114 4.78 -5.75 -17.91
CA ALA A 114 3.41 -6.25 -18.09
C ALA A 114 2.86 -6.74 -16.74
N THR A 115 1.70 -6.24 -16.34
CA THR A 115 1.07 -6.54 -15.04
C THR A 115 -0.29 -7.22 -15.16
N ASP A 116 -0.95 -7.08 -16.32
CA ASP A 116 -2.35 -7.43 -16.55
C ASP A 116 -2.53 -8.66 -17.46
N SER A 117 -1.52 -8.97 -18.27
CA SER A 117 -1.61 -9.92 -19.38
C SER A 117 -0.37 -10.82 -19.51
N ILE A 118 -0.59 -12.02 -20.02
CA ILE A 118 0.47 -12.95 -20.44
C ILE A 118 0.26 -13.25 -21.92
N ALA A 119 1.18 -12.77 -22.75
CA ALA A 119 1.03 -12.75 -24.20
C ALA A 119 -0.29 -12.06 -24.61
N HIS A 120 -1.23 -12.80 -25.21
CA HIS A 120 -2.52 -12.27 -25.67
C HIS A 120 -3.67 -12.58 -24.70
N LYS A 121 -3.39 -13.20 -23.54
CA LYS A 121 -4.40 -13.57 -22.56
C LYS A 121 -4.43 -12.56 -21.41
N PHE A 122 -5.61 -12.05 -21.12
CA PHE A 122 -5.87 -11.13 -20.01
C PHE A 122 -6.05 -11.92 -18.71
N TYR A 123 -5.35 -11.52 -17.64
CA TYR A 123 -5.36 -12.17 -16.33
C TYR A 123 -5.89 -11.26 -15.22
N GLY A 124 -5.74 -9.94 -15.38
CA GLY A 124 -6.18 -8.93 -14.42
C GLY A 124 -6.18 -7.56 -15.08
N SER A 125 -6.38 -6.49 -14.32
CA SER A 125 -6.36 -5.12 -14.84
C SER A 125 -5.10 -4.36 -14.39
N VAL A 126 -4.96 -3.13 -14.89
CA VAL A 126 -4.11 -2.11 -14.26
C VAL A 126 -4.75 -1.69 -12.93
N TRP A 127 -3.92 -1.42 -11.93
CA TRP A 127 -4.31 -1.04 -10.56
C TRP A 127 -3.76 0.34 -10.23
#